data_AF-A0A3B9VBM4-F1
#
_entry.id   AF-A0A3B9VBM4-F1
#
_cell.length_a   1.000
_cell.length_b   1.000
_cell.length_c   1.000
_cell.angle_alpha   90.00
_cell.angle_beta   90.00
_cell.angle_gamma   90.00
#
_symmetry.space_group_name_H-M   'P 1'
#
loop_
_entity.id
_entity.type
_entity.pdbx_description
1 polymer ?
#
loop_
_entity_poly.entity_id
_entity_poly.type
_entity_poly.pdbx_seq_one_letter_code
_entity_poly.pdbx_strand_id
1 'polypeptide(L)'
;MIIRKYIWLFAILFALIGCACPKEKIYSITDTGLFSKEWREIVQEHPIDKDENIKVTPLFKNEDASHFIIQIRDREKPHIHEAHDLTVVIKKGKGILHLGKDKLPMRRGDIVFIPR
;
A
#
# COMPACT_ATOMS: atom_id res chain seq x y z
N MET A 1 -39.03 -2.66 38.04
CA MET A 1 -38.42 -3.82 37.35
C MET A 1 -38.20 -3.60 35.84
N ILE A 2 -37.98 -2.35 35.38
CA ILE A 2 -37.87 -2.00 33.95
C ILE A 2 -36.46 -1.47 33.56
N ILE A 3 -35.71 -0.94 34.52
CA ILE A 3 -34.43 -0.24 34.27
C ILE A 3 -33.26 -1.22 33.99
N ARG A 4 -33.34 -2.47 34.45
CA ARG A 4 -32.27 -3.48 34.31
C ARG A 4 -32.12 -4.08 32.91
N LYS A 5 -33.14 -3.95 32.04
CA LYS A 5 -33.11 -4.47 30.66
C LYS A 5 -32.33 -3.58 29.68
N TYR A 6 -32.19 -2.30 29.97
CA TYR A 6 -31.51 -1.34 29.08
C TYR A 6 -29.99 -1.26 29.31
N ILE A 7 -29.51 -1.73 30.46
CA ILE A 7 -28.08 -1.75 30.80
C ILE A 7 -27.31 -2.73 29.89
N TRP A 8 -27.94 -3.82 29.47
CA TRP A 8 -27.35 -4.77 28.51
C TRP A 8 -27.38 -4.27 27.06
N LEU A 9 -28.35 -3.41 26.69
CA LEU A 9 -28.37 -2.78 25.36
C LEU A 9 -27.25 -1.75 25.17
N PHE A 10 -26.85 -1.04 26.23
CA PHE A 10 -25.76 -0.06 26.17
C PHE A 10 -24.36 -0.70 26.05
N ALA A 11 -24.15 -1.88 26.64
CA ALA A 11 -22.88 -2.60 26.57
C ALA A 11 -22.56 -3.14 25.16
N ILE A 12 -23.58 -3.48 24.36
CA ILE A 12 -23.42 -3.92 22.96
C ILE A 12 -23.04 -2.74 22.05
N LEU A 13 -23.48 -1.52 22.37
CA LEU A 13 -23.22 -0.32 21.57
C LEU A 13 -21.75 0.15 21.67
N PHE A 14 -21.07 -0.09 22.80
CA PHE A 14 -19.66 0.27 22.98
C PHE A 14 -18.67 -0.69 22.30
N ALA A 15 -19.08 -1.93 21.99
CA ALA A 15 -18.24 -2.91 21.30
C ALA A 15 -18.08 -2.64 19.80
N LEU A 16 -18.80 -1.64 19.25
CA LEU A 16 -18.75 -1.23 17.85
C LEU A 16 -17.95 0.05 17.59
N ILE A 17 -17.24 0.59 18.60
CA ILE A 17 -16.20 1.61 18.37
C ILE A 17 -14.98 0.89 17.79
N GLY A 18 -15.17 0.35 16.58
CA GLY A 18 -14.14 -0.25 15.78
C GLY A 18 -13.03 0.77 15.58
N CYS A 19 -11.79 0.31 15.71
CA CYS A 19 -10.61 1.09 15.39
C CYS A 19 -10.80 1.68 13.99
N ALA A 20 -11.07 3.00 13.90
CA ALA A 20 -10.98 3.71 12.65
C ALA A 20 -9.51 3.67 12.24
N CYS A 21 -9.14 2.70 11.39
CA CYS A 21 -7.79 2.58 10.89
C CYS A 21 -7.47 3.88 10.14
N PRO A 22 -6.41 4.61 10.50
CA PRO A 22 -6.08 5.86 9.84
C PRO A 22 -5.90 5.60 8.35
N LYS A 23 -6.52 6.48 7.54
CA LYS A 23 -6.47 6.38 6.09
C LYS A 23 -5.10 6.84 5.62
N GLU A 24 -4.30 5.89 5.15
CA GLU A 24 -2.94 6.14 4.68
C GLU A 24 -2.98 6.90 3.34
N LYS A 25 -2.49 8.15 3.36
CA LYS A 25 -2.41 9.03 2.20
C LYS A 25 -0.98 9.13 1.68
N ILE A 26 -0.89 9.46 0.40
CA ILE A 26 0.35 9.81 -0.30
C ILE A 26 0.28 11.30 -0.59
N TYR A 27 1.38 11.99 -0.33
CA TYR A 27 1.53 13.43 -0.54
C TYR A 27 2.71 13.71 -1.45
N SER A 28 2.61 14.74 -2.29
CA SER A 28 3.73 15.31 -3.03
C SER A 28 3.48 16.76 -3.35
N ILE A 29 4.53 17.57 -3.42
CA ILE A 29 4.46 18.89 -4.06
C ILE A 29 4.82 18.69 -5.53
N THR A 30 3.96 19.15 -6.43
CA THR A 30 4.19 19.15 -7.88
C THR A 30 4.14 20.59 -8.38
N ASP A 31 4.52 20.82 -9.64
CA ASP A 31 4.46 22.15 -10.28
C ASP A 31 3.04 22.74 -10.30
N THR A 32 2.03 21.86 -10.22
CA THR A 32 0.61 22.23 -10.20
C THR A 32 0.02 22.33 -8.78
N GLY A 33 0.83 22.13 -7.73
CA GLY A 33 0.42 22.25 -6.33
C GLY A 33 0.54 20.96 -5.51
N LEU A 34 -0.19 20.89 -4.38
CA LEU A 34 -0.16 19.73 -3.48
C LEU A 34 -0.97 18.56 -4.06
N PHE A 35 -0.29 17.47 -4.38
CA PHE A 35 -0.90 16.16 -4.55
C PHE A 35 -1.15 15.53 -3.18
N SER A 36 -2.38 15.05 -2.93
CA SER A 36 -2.76 14.32 -1.72
C SER A 36 -3.86 13.32 -2.05
N LYS A 37 -3.57 12.02 -1.96
CA LYS A 37 -4.57 10.97 -2.26
C LYS A 37 -4.39 9.71 -1.42
N GLU A 38 -5.49 9.03 -1.10
CA GLU A 38 -5.42 7.73 -0.44
C GLU A 38 -4.92 6.67 -1.42
N TRP A 39 -3.97 5.83 -1.02
CA TRP A 39 -3.44 4.82 -1.94
C TRP A 39 -4.51 3.82 -2.42
N ARG A 40 -5.54 3.58 -1.58
CA ARG A 40 -6.65 2.68 -1.92
C ARG A 40 -7.54 3.24 -3.01
N GLU A 41 -7.76 4.56 -3.02
CA GLU A 41 -8.52 5.23 -4.08
C GLU A 41 -7.78 5.09 -5.42
N ILE A 42 -6.45 5.26 -5.43
CA ILE A 42 -5.61 5.06 -6.62
C ILE A 42 -5.75 3.63 -7.16
N VAL A 43 -5.71 2.62 -6.28
CA VAL A 43 -5.90 1.22 -6.68
C VAL A 43 -7.32 0.95 -7.20
N GLN A 44 -8.35 1.60 -6.62
CA GLN A 44 -9.73 1.44 -7.07
C GLN A 44 -9.99 2.08 -8.44
N GLU A 45 -9.37 3.23 -8.71
CA GLU A 45 -9.45 3.91 -10.02
C GLU A 45 -8.61 3.22 -11.09
N HIS A 46 -7.54 2.54 -10.69
CA HIS A 46 -6.64 1.83 -11.59
C HIS A 46 -6.50 0.36 -11.18
N PRO A 47 -7.58 -0.43 -11.19
CA PRO A 47 -7.50 -1.83 -10.79
C PRO A 47 -6.60 -2.61 -11.76
N ILE A 48 -5.88 -3.58 -11.24
CA ILE A 48 -5.17 -4.55 -12.07
C ILE A 48 -6.18 -5.40 -12.88
N ASP A 49 -5.97 -5.51 -14.18
CA ASP A 49 -6.88 -6.26 -15.05
C ASP A 49 -6.81 -7.77 -14.76
N LYS A 50 -7.89 -8.51 -15.02
CA LYS A 50 -8.05 -9.94 -14.67
C LYS A 50 -6.92 -10.81 -15.23
N ASP A 51 -6.41 -10.45 -16.40
CA ASP A 51 -5.37 -11.18 -17.12
C ASP A 51 -3.98 -10.52 -16.99
N GLU A 52 -3.89 -9.36 -16.32
CA GLU A 52 -2.65 -8.59 -16.13
C GLU A 52 -1.93 -9.01 -14.84
N ASN A 53 -0.69 -9.48 -14.92
CA ASN A 53 0.05 -9.90 -13.72
C ASN A 53 0.57 -8.72 -12.87
N ILE A 54 0.96 -7.62 -13.51
CA ILE A 54 1.52 -6.43 -12.84
C ILE A 54 0.86 -5.18 -13.42
N LYS A 55 0.28 -4.34 -12.56
CA LYS A 55 -0.18 -2.99 -12.90
C LYS A 55 0.76 -1.96 -12.28
N VAL A 56 1.28 -1.06 -13.09
CA VAL A 56 2.08 0.10 -12.63
C VAL A 56 1.26 1.37 -12.84
N THR A 57 0.96 2.07 -11.75
CA THR A 57 0.27 3.37 -11.77
C THR A 57 1.26 4.47 -11.36
N PRO A 58 1.71 5.33 -12.30
CA PRO A 58 2.57 6.46 -11.98
C PRO A 58 1.85 7.46 -11.06
N LEU A 59 2.58 8.04 -10.11
CA LEU A 59 2.07 9.07 -9.22
C LEU A 59 2.66 10.45 -9.55
N PHE A 60 3.97 10.59 -9.34
CA PHE A 60 4.72 11.81 -9.56
C PHE A 60 6.19 11.47 -9.80
N LYS A 61 6.88 12.34 -10.52
CA LYS A 61 8.30 12.24 -10.80
C LYS A 61 8.93 13.63 -10.76
N ASN A 62 10.20 13.68 -10.39
CA ASN A 62 11.06 14.85 -10.55
C ASN A 62 12.35 14.40 -11.26
N GLU A 63 13.39 15.24 -11.24
CA GLU A 63 14.67 14.94 -11.88
C GLU A 63 15.37 13.72 -11.25
N ASP A 64 15.14 13.47 -9.96
CA ASP A 64 15.90 12.49 -9.18
C ASP A 64 15.13 11.18 -8.90
N ALA A 65 13.80 11.21 -8.94
CA ALA A 65 12.96 10.11 -8.48
C ALA A 65 11.63 10.01 -9.23
N SER A 66 11.13 8.78 -9.33
CA SER A 66 9.78 8.47 -9.81
C SER A 66 9.05 7.62 -8.78
N HIS A 67 7.77 7.91 -8.59
CA HIS A 67 6.95 7.25 -7.57
C HIS A 67 5.75 6.56 -8.23
N PHE A 68 5.46 5.35 -7.78
CA PHE A 68 4.45 4.49 -8.37
C PHE A 68 3.62 3.78 -7.29
N ILE A 69 2.38 3.42 -7.64
CA ILE A 69 1.66 2.32 -7.00
C ILE A 69 1.74 1.10 -7.92
N ILE A 70 2.22 -0.01 -7.38
CA ILE A 70 2.38 -1.26 -8.12
C ILE A 70 1.47 -2.32 -7.50
N GLN A 71 0.69 -3.00 -8.34
CA GLN A 71 -0.11 -4.16 -7.97
C GLN A 71 0.50 -5.39 -8.64
N ILE A 72 0.69 -6.48 -7.90
CA ILE A 72 1.28 -7.73 -8.39
C ILE A 72 0.34 -8.88 -8.02
N ARG A 73 0.00 -9.74 -8.98
CA ARG A 73 -0.87 -10.91 -8.78
C ARG A 73 -0.09 -12.17 -8.44
N ASP A 74 0.93 -12.52 -9.22
CA ASP A 74 1.79 -13.69 -9.01
C ASP A 74 3.21 -13.27 -8.66
N ARG A 75 4.03 -12.89 -9.65
CA ARG A 75 5.44 -12.55 -9.43
C ARG A 75 6.02 -11.63 -10.49
N GLU A 76 7.06 -10.90 -10.11
CA GLU A 76 7.91 -10.19 -11.05
C GLU A 76 8.99 -11.11 -11.64
N LYS A 77 9.45 -10.81 -12.86
CA LYS A 77 10.61 -11.49 -13.44
C LYS A 77 11.90 -10.97 -12.78
N PRO A 78 12.84 -11.83 -12.39
CA PRO A 78 14.13 -11.37 -11.86
C PRO A 78 14.83 -10.44 -12.85
N HIS A 79 15.28 -9.28 -12.36
CA HIS A 79 16.01 -8.28 -13.13
C HIS A 79 16.86 -7.41 -12.19
N ILE A 80 17.61 -6.46 -12.76
CA ILE A 80 18.53 -5.56 -12.06
C ILE A 80 18.21 -4.10 -12.35
N HIS A 81 18.54 -3.22 -11.41
CA HIS A 81 18.35 -1.77 -11.52
C HIS A 81 19.69 -1.04 -11.73
N GLU A 82 20.32 -1.22 -12.89
CA GLU A 82 21.69 -0.70 -13.15
C GLU A 82 21.83 0.83 -13.02
N ALA A 83 20.75 1.57 -13.26
CA ALA A 83 20.78 3.01 -13.41
C ALA A 83 20.22 3.78 -12.21
N HIS A 84 19.57 3.13 -11.25
CA HIS A 84 18.88 3.79 -10.15
C HIS A 84 18.70 2.89 -8.94
N ASP A 85 18.67 3.49 -7.75
CA ASP A 85 18.26 2.79 -6.54
C ASP A 85 16.73 2.67 -6.51
N LEU A 86 16.21 1.63 -5.85
CA LEU A 86 14.78 1.38 -5.69
C LEU A 86 14.41 1.23 -4.20
N THR A 87 13.36 1.92 -3.78
CA THR A 87 12.70 1.66 -2.48
C THR A 87 11.32 1.07 -2.72
N VAL A 88 11.04 -0.08 -2.10
CA VAL A 88 9.73 -0.73 -2.16
C VAL A 88 9.11 -0.74 -0.77
N VAL A 89 7.85 -0.29 -0.66
CA VAL A 89 7.07 -0.30 0.58
C VAL A 89 5.82 -1.16 0.38
N ILE A 90 5.64 -2.19 1.19
CA ILE A 90 4.48 -3.08 1.05
C ILE A 90 3.25 -2.43 1.72
N LYS A 91 2.31 -1.94 0.91
CA LYS A 91 1.06 -1.32 1.41
C LYS A 91 0.01 -2.36 1.83
N LYS A 92 -0.07 -3.49 1.13
CA LYS A 92 -1.01 -4.59 1.42
C LYS A 92 -0.48 -5.89 0.83
N GLY A 93 -0.84 -7.01 1.45
CA GLY A 93 -0.47 -8.34 1.00
C GLY A 93 0.79 -8.86 1.68
N LYS A 94 1.31 -9.95 1.12
CA LYS A 94 2.53 -10.63 1.56
C LYS A 94 3.17 -11.34 0.36
N GLY A 95 4.46 -11.57 0.42
CA GLY A 95 5.21 -12.26 -0.64
C GLY A 95 6.61 -12.66 -0.16
N ILE A 96 7.38 -13.25 -1.06
CA ILE A 96 8.81 -13.50 -0.84
C ILE A 96 9.59 -12.63 -1.81
N LEU A 97 10.46 -11.78 -1.27
CA LEU A 97 11.44 -11.06 -2.06
C LEU A 97 12.69 -11.92 -2.21
N HIS A 98 13.13 -12.08 -3.45
CA HIS A 98 14.37 -12.76 -3.78
C HIS A 98 15.45 -11.70 -4.08
N LEU A 99 16.49 -11.63 -3.25
CA LEU A 99 17.64 -10.74 -3.44
C LEU A 99 18.92 -11.56 -3.50
N GLY A 100 19.47 -11.74 -4.70
CA GLY A 100 20.60 -12.64 -4.91
C GLY A 100 20.29 -14.06 -4.44
N LYS A 101 20.95 -14.51 -3.37
CA LYS A 101 20.73 -15.84 -2.76
C LYS A 101 19.70 -15.80 -1.62
N ASP A 102 19.34 -14.62 -1.14
CA ASP A 102 18.47 -14.44 0.00
C ASP A 102 17.00 -14.51 -0.39
N LYS A 103 16.19 -15.01 0.55
CA LYS A 103 14.74 -15.08 0.46
C LYS A 103 14.14 -14.40 1.68
N LEU A 104 13.55 -13.23 1.48
CA LEU A 104 13.06 -12.38 2.55
C LEU A 104 11.51 -12.41 2.54
N PRO A 105 10.85 -12.90 3.60
CA PRO A 105 9.40 -12.80 3.70
C PRO A 105 8.99 -11.34 3.91
N MET A 106 8.18 -10.81 2.99
CA MET A 106 7.68 -9.44 3.00
C MET A 106 6.19 -9.41 3.34
N ARG A 107 5.77 -8.44 4.16
CA ARG A 107 4.39 -8.18 4.57
C ARG A 107 4.11 -6.69 4.68
N ARG A 108 2.83 -6.32 4.87
CA ARG A 108 2.42 -4.92 5.03
C ARG A 108 3.31 -4.19 6.05
N GLY A 109 3.84 -3.05 5.64
CA GLY A 109 4.69 -2.18 6.44
C GLY A 109 6.18 -2.43 6.23
N ASP A 110 6.57 -3.58 5.67
CA ASP A 110 7.97 -3.84 5.36
C ASP A 110 8.44 -2.93 4.22
N ILE A 111 9.71 -2.52 4.33
CA ILE A 111 10.39 -1.64 3.39
C ILE A 111 11.67 -2.36 2.97
N VAL A 112 11.99 -2.33 1.68
CA VAL A 112 13.29 -2.75 1.18
C VAL A 112 13.90 -1.65 0.33
N PHE A 113 15.20 -1.45 0.51
CA PHE A 113 16.02 -0.60 -0.33
C PHE A 113 16.94 -1.50 -1.16
N ILE A 114 16.90 -1.33 -2.48
CA ILE A 114 17.68 -2.09 -3.46
C ILE A 114 18.56 -1.07 -4.16
N PRO A 115 19.86 -0.97 -3.80
CA PRO A 115 20.77 -0.10 -4.53
C PRO A 115 21.03 -0.64 -5.93
N ARG A 116 21.50 0.25 -6.81
CA ARG A 116 22.06 -0.11 -8.12
C ARG A 116 23.14 -1.20 -8.06
#